data_AF-A0A8U0M9D4-F1
#
_entry.id   AF-A0A8U0M9D4-F1
#
_cell.length_a   1.000
_cell.length_b   1.000
_cell.length_c   1.000
_cell.angle_alpha   90.00
_cell.angle_beta   90.00
_cell.angle_gamma   90.00
#
_symmetry.space_group_name_H-M   'P 1'
#
loop_
_entity.id
_entity.type
_entity.pdbx_description
1 polymer ?
#
loop_
_entity_poly.entity_id
_entity_poly.type
_entity_poly.pdbx_seq_one_letter_code
_entity_poly.pdbx_strand_id
1 'polypeptide(L)'
;MKQLILIGVLTGLLAATIPLQAQVTPRDSDAARGSRLELGRTGSTSKKTVPTLSSQRFSIVPNPASVQSDRPVNIHKNAPINEHYRSLMVSRSSSKTPARTATAVESPSSAPAETRAMSLQERLAEDRMFGNEHIKVSNAYPNPADNVAEVDYELTGPISEAKIVLLNVLGSPVAEYGLETGDHKVRMQTRDLATGYYLYQLTVDGKKVATKRLLVRHQ
;
A
#
# COMPACT_ATOMS: atom_id res chain seq x y z
N MET A 1 14.25 51.08 -29.46
CA MET A 1 13.28 52.12 -29.88
C MET A 1 12.25 51.47 -30.80
N LYS A 2 10.96 51.71 -30.52
CA LYS A 2 9.77 51.63 -31.41
C LYS A 2 9.29 50.20 -31.79
N GLN A 3 8.24 49.65 -31.16
CA GLN A 3 6.78 49.97 -31.21
C GLN A 3 6.06 49.25 -32.37
N LEU A 4 5.28 48.23 -31.98
CA LEU A 4 3.88 47.93 -32.34
C LEU A 4 3.36 48.26 -33.75
N ILE A 5 2.95 47.23 -34.49
CA ILE A 5 1.98 47.28 -35.60
C ILE A 5 0.95 46.19 -35.28
N LEU A 6 -0.19 46.56 -34.67
CA LEU A 6 -1.45 47.00 -35.29
C LEU A 6 -2.34 45.81 -35.70
N ILE A 7 -3.33 45.61 -34.85
CA ILE A 7 -4.55 44.81 -35.00
C ILE A 7 -5.31 45.24 -36.26
N GLY A 8 -5.73 44.28 -37.08
CA GLY A 8 -6.65 44.52 -38.18
C GLY A 8 -6.94 43.25 -38.98
N VAL A 9 -8.00 42.53 -38.62
CA VAL A 9 -9.14 42.10 -39.47
C VAL A 9 -10.03 41.23 -38.58
N LEU A 10 -10.81 41.93 -37.76
CA LEU A 10 -12.12 41.49 -37.33
C LEU A 10 -13.02 41.52 -38.57
N THR A 11 -13.94 40.55 -38.68
CA THR A 11 -14.97 40.39 -39.73
C THR A 11 -14.53 39.65 -41.00
N GLY A 12 -14.69 38.32 -40.97
CA GLY A 12 -14.60 37.46 -42.14
C GLY A 12 -15.42 36.19 -41.93
N LEU A 13 -16.59 36.17 -42.58
CA LEU A 13 -17.35 34.97 -42.96
C LEU A 13 -18.15 34.22 -41.87
N LEU A 14 -19.25 34.86 -41.48
CA LEU A 14 -20.51 34.20 -41.14
C LEU A 14 -21.10 33.59 -42.43
N ALA A 15 -21.01 32.27 -42.64
CA ALA A 15 -21.95 31.41 -43.39
C ALA A 15 -21.31 30.07 -43.80
N ALA A 16 -21.47 29.04 -42.98
CA ALA A 16 -21.48 27.64 -43.44
C ALA A 16 -22.17 26.77 -42.37
N THR A 17 -23.50 26.86 -42.31
CA THR A 17 -24.33 25.92 -41.55
C THR A 17 -24.38 24.60 -42.32
N ILE A 18 -23.57 23.63 -41.91
CA ILE A 18 -23.63 22.26 -42.40
C ILE A 18 -24.54 21.48 -41.44
N PRO A 19 -25.76 21.08 -41.82
CA PRO A 19 -26.46 20.04 -41.08
C PRO A 19 -25.86 18.69 -41.49
N LEU A 20 -24.92 18.17 -40.72
CA LEU A 20 -24.59 16.74 -40.81
C LEU A 20 -25.82 15.95 -40.39
N GLN A 21 -26.45 15.31 -41.37
CA GLN A 21 -27.52 14.37 -41.17
C GLN A 21 -27.01 13.18 -40.34
N ALA A 22 -27.69 12.91 -39.24
CA ALA A 22 -27.50 11.70 -38.45
C ALA A 22 -27.96 10.49 -39.29
N GLN A 23 -27.01 9.74 -39.84
CA GLN A 23 -27.29 8.43 -40.41
C GLN A 23 -27.53 7.43 -39.28
N VAL A 24 -28.81 7.14 -39.03
CA VAL A 24 -29.24 6.01 -38.22
C VAL A 24 -28.99 4.75 -39.03
N THR A 25 -28.00 3.97 -38.64
CA THR A 25 -27.81 2.61 -39.15
C THR A 25 -28.91 1.70 -38.58
N PRO A 26 -29.54 0.83 -39.38
CA PRO A 26 -30.43 -0.19 -38.86
C PRO A 26 -29.63 -1.16 -37.99
N ARG A 27 -30.05 -1.27 -36.75
CA ARG A 27 -29.54 -2.17 -35.73
C ARG A 27 -29.98 -3.58 -36.10
N ASP A 28 -29.14 -4.31 -36.82
CA ASP A 28 -29.28 -5.75 -37.02
C ASP A 28 -29.38 -6.43 -35.65
N SER A 29 -30.61 -6.74 -35.26
CA SER A 29 -30.91 -7.49 -34.06
C SER A 29 -30.94 -8.95 -34.49
N ASP A 30 -29.79 -9.60 -34.37
CA ASP A 30 -29.64 -11.04 -34.53
C ASP A 30 -30.48 -11.74 -33.44
N ALA A 31 -31.74 -12.03 -33.78
CA ALA A 31 -32.70 -12.73 -32.94
C ALA A 31 -32.39 -14.24 -32.78
N ALA A 32 -31.22 -14.71 -33.21
CA ALA A 32 -30.80 -16.10 -33.07
C ALA A 32 -29.95 -16.40 -31.81
N ARG A 33 -29.74 -15.41 -30.92
CA ARG A 33 -29.11 -15.66 -29.61
C ARG A 33 -30.06 -15.29 -28.48
N GLY A 34 -30.66 -16.33 -27.92
CA GLY A 34 -31.55 -16.27 -26.76
C GLY A 34 -30.99 -15.38 -25.64
N SER A 35 -31.90 -14.60 -25.08
CA SER A 35 -31.71 -13.76 -23.90
C SER A 35 -31.10 -14.59 -22.75
N ARG A 36 -29.90 -14.20 -22.31
CA ARG A 36 -29.13 -14.81 -21.19
C ARG A 36 -29.77 -14.62 -19.80
N LEU A 37 -31.05 -14.28 -19.75
CA LEU A 37 -31.84 -14.15 -18.52
C LEU A 37 -32.74 -15.36 -18.25
N GLU A 38 -32.87 -16.29 -19.19
CA GLU A 38 -33.76 -17.46 -19.08
C GLU A 38 -32.97 -18.77 -19.20
N LEU A 39 -32.02 -19.00 -18.28
CA LEU A 39 -31.36 -20.29 -18.17
C LEU A 39 -31.72 -20.97 -16.83
N GLY A 40 -32.68 -21.89 -16.89
CA GLY A 40 -32.64 -23.08 -16.04
C GLY A 40 -33.43 -23.05 -14.74
N ARG A 41 -34.72 -22.71 -14.78
CA ARG A 41 -35.71 -23.42 -13.96
C ARG A 41 -35.92 -24.80 -14.58
N THR A 42 -35.13 -25.80 -14.17
CA THR A 42 -35.37 -27.20 -14.53
C THR A 42 -35.09 -28.10 -13.34
N GLY A 43 -36.02 -29.03 -13.10
CA GLY A 43 -36.12 -29.81 -11.87
C GLY A 43 -35.02 -30.83 -11.61
N SER A 44 -35.12 -31.41 -10.41
CA SER A 44 -34.33 -32.49 -9.85
C SER A 44 -34.09 -33.65 -10.83
N THR A 45 -32.83 -34.10 -10.95
CA THR A 45 -32.43 -35.51 -10.76
C THR A 45 -30.92 -35.74 -10.95
N SER A 46 -30.41 -36.64 -10.11
CA SER A 46 -29.22 -37.49 -10.26
C SER A 46 -27.81 -36.92 -10.01
N LYS A 47 -27.24 -37.40 -8.90
CA LYS A 47 -25.81 -37.35 -8.54
C LYS A 47 -25.00 -38.22 -9.51
N LYS A 48 -23.92 -37.68 -10.08
CA LYS A 48 -22.84 -38.48 -10.68
C LYS A 48 -21.52 -38.24 -9.94
N THR A 49 -21.07 -39.30 -9.30
CA THR A 49 -19.80 -39.46 -8.59
C THR A 49 -18.64 -39.43 -9.59
N VAL A 50 -17.64 -38.59 -9.35
CA VAL A 50 -16.38 -38.54 -10.11
C VAL A 50 -15.34 -39.45 -9.42
N PRO A 51 -14.59 -40.28 -10.17
CA PRO A 51 -13.57 -41.16 -9.58
C PRO A 51 -12.31 -40.40 -9.18
N THR A 52 -11.77 -40.75 -8.01
CA THR A 52 -10.57 -40.17 -7.41
C THR A 52 -9.30 -40.71 -8.07
N LEU A 53 -8.36 -39.82 -8.40
CA LEU A 53 -7.06 -40.18 -8.96
C LEU A 53 -6.16 -40.85 -7.91
N SER A 54 -5.50 -41.92 -8.36
CA SER A 54 -4.55 -42.77 -7.64
C SER A 54 -3.31 -41.98 -7.18
N SER A 55 -3.08 -41.97 -5.86
CA SER A 55 -1.86 -41.39 -5.27
C SER A 55 -0.74 -42.44 -5.32
N GLN A 56 0.21 -42.28 -6.25
CA GLN A 56 1.41 -43.09 -6.30
C GLN A 56 2.33 -42.72 -5.13
N ARG A 57 2.57 -43.70 -4.26
CA ARG A 57 3.56 -43.62 -3.18
C ARG A 57 4.95 -43.92 -3.75
N PHE A 58 5.85 -42.94 -3.70
CA PHE A 58 7.28 -43.21 -3.78
C PHE A 58 7.81 -43.49 -2.38
N SER A 59 8.29 -44.72 -2.15
CA SER A 59 9.01 -45.11 -0.94
C SER A 59 10.48 -45.36 -1.29
N ILE A 60 11.35 -44.40 -0.96
CA ILE A 60 12.79 -44.61 -0.84
C ILE A 60 13.18 -43.99 0.50
N VAL A 61 13.47 -44.84 1.49
CA VAL A 61 14.54 -44.75 2.51
C VAL A 61 14.26 -45.85 3.56
N PRO A 62 15.27 -46.66 3.95
CA PRO A 62 15.13 -47.66 5.00
C PRO A 62 15.15 -47.02 6.40
N ASN A 63 14.31 -47.58 7.27
CA ASN A 63 14.14 -47.22 8.68
C ASN A 63 15.39 -47.63 9.51
N PRO A 64 16.11 -46.71 10.18
CA PRO A 64 17.04 -47.10 11.24
C PRO A 64 16.24 -47.37 12.52
N ALA A 65 16.13 -48.65 12.87
CA ALA A 65 15.64 -49.09 14.16
C ALA A 65 16.57 -48.62 15.31
N SER A 66 15.94 -48.38 16.46
CA SER A 66 16.47 -48.26 17.82
C SER A 66 17.27 -47.01 18.20
N VAL A 67 16.55 -45.97 18.65
CA VAL A 67 16.85 -45.35 19.95
C VAL A 67 15.55 -45.25 20.74
N GLN A 68 15.51 -46.09 21.77
CA GLN A 68 14.50 -46.21 22.80
C GLN A 68 14.21 -44.84 23.45
N SER A 69 13.05 -44.27 23.13
CA SER A 69 12.40 -43.24 23.96
C SER A 69 10.91 -43.28 23.66
N ASP A 70 10.21 -44.20 24.32
CA ASP A 70 8.75 -44.26 24.36
C ASP A 70 8.19 -43.06 25.14
N ARG A 71 8.38 -41.87 24.60
CA ARG A 71 7.70 -40.67 25.06
C ARG A 71 6.92 -40.12 23.87
N PRO A 72 5.58 -40.17 23.88
CA PRO A 72 4.80 -39.56 22.82
C PRO A 72 5.05 -38.05 22.88
N VAL A 73 5.89 -37.55 21.97
CA VAL A 73 6.10 -36.11 21.80
C VAL A 73 4.84 -35.58 21.13
N ASN A 74 3.92 -35.09 21.95
CA ASN A 74 2.73 -34.42 21.48
C ASN A 74 3.18 -33.04 20.94
N ILE A 75 3.32 -32.94 19.62
CA ILE A 75 3.77 -31.71 18.94
C ILE A 75 2.61 -30.72 18.99
N HIS A 76 2.53 -29.98 20.09
CA HIS A 76 1.59 -28.88 20.21
C HIS A 76 2.08 -27.73 19.31
N LYS A 77 1.24 -27.32 18.35
CA LYS A 77 1.56 -26.28 17.34
C LYS A 77 1.94 -24.90 17.92
N ASN A 78 1.88 -24.73 19.24
CA ASN A 78 2.21 -23.50 19.96
C ASN A 78 3.22 -23.73 21.10
N ALA A 79 3.76 -24.95 21.29
CA ALA A 79 4.72 -25.24 22.35
C ALA A 79 5.98 -24.35 22.33
N PRO A 80 6.71 -24.23 21.20
CA PRO A 80 7.94 -23.43 21.17
C PRO A 80 7.67 -21.93 21.39
N ILE A 81 6.52 -21.45 20.92
CA ILE A 81 6.08 -20.05 21.13
C ILE A 81 5.78 -19.80 22.61
N ASN A 82 5.05 -20.72 23.26
CA ASN A 82 4.70 -20.61 24.66
C ASN A 82 5.93 -20.75 25.57
N GLU A 83 6.92 -21.56 25.21
CA GLU A 83 8.21 -21.66 25.89
C GLU A 83 9.00 -20.36 25.80
N HIS A 84 9.05 -19.74 24.61
CA HIS A 84 9.70 -18.46 24.40
C HIS A 84 9.04 -17.33 25.23
N TYR A 85 7.71 -17.27 25.28
CA TYR A 85 7.04 -16.29 26.14
C TYR A 85 7.25 -16.54 27.63
N ARG A 86 7.31 -17.81 28.05
CA ARG A 86 7.61 -18.17 29.45
C ARG A 86 9.03 -17.76 29.86
N SER A 87 10.02 -17.90 28.99
CA SER A 87 11.39 -17.50 29.30
C SER A 87 11.51 -15.99 29.52
N LEU A 88 10.79 -15.19 28.74
CA LEU A 88 10.74 -13.73 28.89
C LEU A 88 10.06 -13.28 30.19
N MET A 89 9.07 -14.05 30.65
CA MET A 89 8.34 -13.73 31.89
C MET A 89 9.04 -14.22 33.16
N VAL A 90 9.79 -15.34 33.08
CA VAL A 90 10.44 -15.97 34.25
C VAL A 90 11.87 -15.49 34.46
N SER A 91 12.58 -15.01 33.43
CA SER A 91 13.94 -14.48 33.57
C SER A 91 13.99 -12.96 33.51
N ARG A 92 13.70 -12.31 34.65
CA ARG A 92 14.23 -10.98 35.00
C ARG A 92 14.05 -10.60 36.48
N SER A 93 13.84 -11.56 37.39
CA SER A 93 13.99 -11.29 38.82
C SER A 93 15.45 -11.43 39.23
N SER A 94 16.16 -10.31 39.20
CA SER A 94 17.32 -9.98 40.05
C SER A 94 18.29 -11.13 40.38
N SER A 95 19.43 -11.17 39.70
CA SER A 95 20.65 -11.72 40.28
C SER A 95 21.00 -10.90 41.52
N LYS A 96 20.57 -11.39 42.69
CA LYS A 96 20.99 -10.93 44.01
C LYS A 96 21.63 -12.09 44.76
N THR A 97 22.92 -11.95 45.02
CA THR A 97 23.67 -12.66 46.06
C THR A 97 24.51 -11.61 46.81
N PRO A 98 24.90 -11.84 48.08
CA PRO A 98 24.42 -11.01 49.18
C PRO A 98 25.53 -10.26 49.94
N ALA A 99 25.08 -9.40 50.87
CA ALA A 99 25.79 -8.87 52.04
C ALA A 99 26.80 -7.71 51.84
N ARG A 100 26.38 -6.47 52.14
CA ARG A 100 26.63 -5.78 53.42
C ARG A 100 26.15 -4.31 53.36
N THR A 101 25.41 -3.95 54.41
CA THR A 101 25.19 -2.63 55.04
C THR A 101 25.71 -1.35 54.37
N ALA A 102 24.76 -0.46 54.06
CA ALA A 102 24.72 1.00 54.23
C ALA A 102 25.99 1.84 53.94
N THR A 103 25.90 2.77 52.98
CA THR A 103 26.03 4.24 53.15
C THR A 103 26.13 4.91 51.76
N ALA A 104 25.26 5.90 51.53
CA ALA A 104 25.37 7.11 50.67
C ALA A 104 25.97 7.11 49.24
N VAL A 105 25.54 8.16 48.52
CA VAL A 105 26.20 8.87 47.41
C VAL A 105 25.85 8.44 45.97
N GLU A 106 25.15 9.37 45.30
CA GLU A 106 25.28 9.90 43.93
C GLU A 106 25.84 9.01 42.78
N SER A 107 25.13 9.08 41.64
CA SER A 107 25.48 8.96 40.20
C SER A 107 26.90 8.54 39.75
N PRO A 108 27.14 8.11 38.49
CA PRO A 108 26.26 7.68 37.40
C PRO A 108 26.63 6.28 36.85
N SER A 109 25.70 5.59 36.19
CA SER A 109 26.05 4.42 35.35
C SER A 109 25.73 4.75 33.89
N SER A 110 26.78 5.15 33.21
CA SER A 110 26.91 5.18 31.75
C SER A 110 26.78 3.77 31.17
N ALA A 111 25.76 3.57 30.33
CA ALA A 111 25.62 2.48 29.37
C ALA A 111 25.03 3.06 28.06
N PRO A 112 25.31 2.46 26.90
CA PRO A 112 26.00 3.12 25.78
C PRO A 112 25.10 3.92 24.84
N ALA A 113 25.64 5.01 24.29
CA ALA A 113 24.96 5.95 23.39
C ALA A 113 24.59 5.37 22.01
N GLU A 114 25.08 4.18 21.68
CA GLU A 114 24.95 3.61 20.32
C GLU A 114 23.58 2.98 20.07
N THR A 115 22.92 2.42 21.10
CA THR A 115 21.58 1.82 20.95
C THR A 115 20.47 2.86 20.81
N ARG A 116 20.72 4.10 21.23
CA ARG A 116 19.74 5.21 21.17
C ARG A 116 19.75 5.89 19.79
N ALA A 117 20.91 5.98 19.15
CA ALA A 117 21.06 6.55 17.81
C ALA A 117 20.29 5.75 16.73
N MET A 118 20.28 4.42 16.83
CA MET A 118 19.53 3.56 15.89
C MET A 118 18.01 3.81 15.94
N SER A 119 17.44 4.10 17.12
CA SER A 119 15.99 4.34 17.27
C SER A 119 15.48 5.65 16.68
N LEU A 120 16.33 6.69 16.58
CA LEU A 120 15.94 7.96 15.96
C LEU A 120 16.01 7.88 14.43
N GLN A 121 17.05 7.21 13.91
CA GLN A 121 17.21 6.98 12.48
C GLN A 121 16.03 6.17 11.91
N GLU A 122 15.55 5.17 12.64
CA GLU A 122 14.41 4.34 12.24
C GLU A 122 13.11 5.14 12.21
N ARG A 123 12.86 6.00 13.21
CA ARG A 123 11.69 6.88 13.24
C ARG A 123 11.66 7.90 12.10
N LEU A 124 12.81 8.42 11.70
CA LEU A 124 12.93 9.31 10.54
C LEU A 124 12.73 8.56 9.22
N ALA A 125 13.12 7.29 9.15
CA ALA A 125 12.88 6.44 7.99
C ALA A 125 11.39 6.03 7.88
N GLU A 126 10.70 5.84 9.01
CA GLU A 126 9.27 5.55 9.06
C GLU A 126 8.41 6.71 8.49
N ASP A 127 8.85 7.94 8.70
CA ASP A 127 8.14 9.14 8.25
C ASP A 127 8.30 9.43 6.74
N ARG A 128 9.29 8.79 6.09
CA ARG A 128 9.56 8.98 4.67
C ARG A 128 8.77 7.97 3.81
N MET A 129 8.05 8.46 2.81
CA MET A 129 7.37 7.61 1.83
C MET A 129 8.38 6.98 0.87
N PHE A 130 9.24 7.80 0.29
CA PHE A 130 10.22 7.39 -0.71
C PHE A 130 11.48 8.21 -0.60
N GLY A 131 12.60 7.58 -0.92
CA GLY A 131 13.85 8.25 -0.85
C GLY A 131 15.00 7.73 -1.68
N ASN A 132 15.53 8.59 -2.54
CA ASN A 132 16.83 8.41 -3.18
C ASN A 132 17.59 9.75 -3.20
N GLU A 133 18.68 9.81 -3.95
CA GLU A 133 19.54 11.00 -4.10
C GLU A 133 18.83 12.18 -4.81
N HIS A 134 17.84 11.89 -5.66
CA HIS A 134 17.21 12.89 -6.54
C HIS A 134 15.82 13.33 -6.06
N ILE A 135 15.13 12.51 -5.28
CA ILE A 135 13.79 12.74 -4.77
C ILE A 135 13.63 12.22 -3.34
N LYS A 136 13.09 13.10 -2.49
CA LYS A 136 12.64 12.79 -1.13
C LYS A 136 11.15 13.07 -1.07
N VAL A 137 10.36 12.13 -0.56
CA VAL A 137 8.92 12.32 -0.34
C VAL A 137 8.57 11.82 1.05
N SER A 138 7.90 12.63 1.85
CA SER A 138 7.40 12.27 3.18
C SER A 138 6.03 11.57 3.09
N ASN A 139 5.53 11.05 4.21
CA ASN A 139 4.18 10.52 4.26
C ASN A 139 3.13 11.64 4.26
N ALA A 140 1.92 11.32 3.79
CA ALA A 140 0.80 12.26 3.81
C ALA A 140 0.32 12.58 5.24
N TYR A 141 0.08 13.86 5.52
CA TYR A 141 -0.42 14.36 6.80
C TYR A 141 -1.53 15.42 6.59
N PRO A 142 -2.56 15.50 7.47
CA PRO A 142 -2.83 14.60 8.57
C PRO A 142 -3.33 13.23 8.08
N ASN A 143 -3.11 12.20 8.89
CA ASN A 143 -3.66 10.87 8.68
C ASN A 143 -4.21 10.36 10.02
N PRO A 144 -5.54 10.31 10.23
CA PRO A 144 -6.61 10.45 9.24
C PRO A 144 -6.74 11.86 8.63
N ALA A 145 -7.04 11.92 7.33
CA ALA A 145 -7.31 13.15 6.61
C ALA A 145 -8.80 13.48 6.63
N ASP A 146 -9.14 14.76 6.76
CA ASP A 146 -10.52 15.24 6.69
C ASP A 146 -10.78 15.96 5.36
N ASN A 147 -10.40 17.23 5.24
CA ASN A 147 -10.62 18.03 4.04
C ASN A 147 -9.44 18.02 3.05
N VAL A 148 -8.21 18.06 3.57
CA VAL A 148 -6.97 18.10 2.81
C VAL A 148 -5.93 17.22 3.48
N ALA A 149 -5.11 16.56 2.68
CA ALA A 149 -3.87 15.93 3.10
C ALA A 149 -2.69 16.54 2.32
N GLU A 150 -1.62 16.90 3.00
CA GLU A 150 -0.40 17.42 2.42
C GLU A 150 0.67 16.33 2.39
N VAL A 151 1.51 16.35 1.36
CA VAL A 151 2.72 15.52 1.25
C VAL A 151 3.88 16.46 0.98
N ASP A 152 4.92 16.39 1.80
CA ASP A 152 6.13 17.17 1.56
C ASP A 152 7.06 16.39 0.64
N TYR A 153 7.74 17.12 -0.25
CA TYR A 153 8.68 16.54 -1.18
C TYR A 153 9.83 17.49 -1.50
N GLU A 154 10.93 16.92 -1.97
CA GLU A 154 12.10 17.66 -2.44
C GLU A 154 12.61 16.97 -3.70
N LEU A 155 12.70 17.72 -4.79
CA LEU A 155 13.29 17.27 -6.06
C LEU A 155 14.62 18.02 -6.25
N THR A 156 15.71 17.27 -6.29
CA THR A 156 17.09 17.83 -6.40
C THR A 156 17.77 17.45 -7.72
N GLY A 157 17.21 16.49 -8.48
CA GLY A 157 17.79 15.99 -9.74
C GLY A 157 16.99 16.32 -11.00
N PRO A 158 17.53 16.02 -12.20
CA PRO A 158 16.82 16.15 -13.47
C PRO A 158 15.77 15.03 -13.61
N ILE A 159 14.61 15.22 -13.00
CA ILE A 159 13.46 14.31 -13.12
C ILE A 159 12.57 14.87 -14.23
N SER A 160 12.16 14.02 -15.18
CA SER A 160 11.33 14.47 -16.31
C SER A 160 9.88 14.66 -15.88
N GLU A 161 9.33 13.70 -15.14
CA GLU A 161 7.94 13.76 -14.68
C GLU A 161 7.83 13.06 -13.33
N ALA A 162 7.30 13.76 -12.33
CA ALA A 162 6.93 13.17 -11.05
C ALA A 162 5.46 13.50 -10.74
N LYS A 163 4.70 12.50 -10.31
CA LYS A 163 3.30 12.68 -9.91
C LYS A 163 2.88 11.76 -8.78
N ILE A 164 1.99 12.26 -7.92
CA ILE A 164 1.27 11.48 -6.93
C ILE A 164 -0.12 11.19 -7.48
N VAL A 165 -0.46 9.91 -7.56
CA VAL A 165 -1.76 9.43 -8.00
C VAL A 165 -2.52 8.90 -6.79
N LEU A 166 -3.68 9.47 -6.51
CA LEU A 166 -4.58 9.00 -5.48
C LEU A 166 -5.51 7.93 -6.08
N LEU A 167 -5.61 6.80 -5.40
CA LEU A 167 -6.26 5.59 -5.85
C LEU A 167 -7.29 5.15 -4.80
N ASN A 168 -8.40 4.58 -5.25
CA ASN A 168 -9.35 3.89 -4.37
C ASN A 168 -8.79 2.53 -3.91
N VAL A 169 -9.53 1.81 -3.04
CA VAL A 169 -9.15 0.47 -2.55
C VAL A 169 -9.00 -0.56 -3.68
N LEU A 170 -9.70 -0.36 -4.81
CA LEU A 170 -9.62 -1.22 -5.99
C LEU A 170 -8.46 -0.85 -6.93
N GLY A 171 -7.66 0.17 -6.59
CA GLY A 171 -6.55 0.65 -7.41
C GLY A 171 -6.95 1.51 -8.60
N SER A 172 -8.20 2.00 -8.66
CA SER A 172 -8.62 2.95 -9.70
C SER A 172 -8.20 4.38 -9.33
N PRO A 173 -7.65 5.18 -10.27
CA PRO A 173 -7.25 6.55 -10.01
C PRO A 173 -8.48 7.44 -9.76
N VAL A 174 -8.38 8.26 -8.73
CA VAL A 174 -9.41 9.23 -8.30
C VAL A 174 -8.94 10.66 -8.57
N ALA A 175 -7.66 10.95 -8.31
CA ALA A 175 -7.04 12.25 -8.55
C ALA A 175 -5.55 12.09 -8.88
N GLU A 176 -5.00 13.03 -9.64
CA GLU A 176 -3.58 13.10 -9.98
C GLU A 176 -3.02 14.47 -9.63
N TYR A 177 -1.84 14.49 -9.05
CA TYR A 177 -1.14 15.69 -8.66
C TYR A 177 0.30 15.65 -9.18
N GLY A 178 0.65 16.57 -10.07
CA GLY A 178 2.03 16.74 -10.55
C GLY A 178 2.93 17.32 -9.47
N LEU A 179 4.19 16.88 -9.44
CA LEU A 179 5.24 17.46 -8.60
C LEU A 179 6.13 18.30 -9.50
N GLU A 180 6.34 19.57 -9.13
CA GLU A 180 7.14 20.51 -9.89
C GLU A 180 8.46 20.81 -9.18
N THR A 181 9.52 21.04 -9.95
CA THR A 181 10.83 21.43 -9.43
C THR A 181 10.78 22.88 -8.94
N GLY A 182 10.71 23.07 -7.62
CA GLY A 182 10.63 24.38 -6.98
C GLY A 182 9.58 24.44 -5.87
N ASP A 183 8.59 23.55 -5.95
CA ASP A 183 7.64 23.33 -4.89
C ASP A 183 8.17 22.28 -3.90
N HIS A 184 7.66 22.37 -2.67
CA HIS A 184 8.04 21.48 -1.57
C HIS A 184 6.87 20.71 -0.98
N LYS A 185 5.64 21.03 -1.43
CA LYS A 185 4.41 20.49 -0.87
C LYS A 185 3.38 20.30 -1.95
N VAL A 186 2.65 19.19 -1.88
CA VAL A 186 1.47 18.95 -2.70
C VAL A 186 0.25 18.80 -1.80
N ARG A 187 -0.84 19.49 -2.18
CA ARG A 187 -2.12 19.42 -1.47
C ARG A 187 -3.07 18.48 -2.18
N MET A 188 -3.38 17.37 -1.54
CA MET A 188 -4.40 16.44 -1.98
C MET A 188 -5.74 16.81 -1.37
N GLN A 189 -6.74 17.06 -2.21
CA GLN A 189 -8.11 17.31 -1.76
C GLN A 189 -8.76 15.98 -1.35
N THR A 190 -9.22 15.89 -0.10
CA THR A 190 -9.92 14.71 0.44
C THR A 190 -11.39 14.99 0.77
N ARG A 191 -11.83 16.25 0.68
CA ARG A 191 -13.18 16.70 0.99
C ARG A 191 -14.28 15.96 0.19
N ASP A 192 -14.03 15.67 -1.07
CA ASP A 192 -15.01 15.03 -1.96
C ASP A 192 -14.95 13.50 -1.91
N LEU A 193 -14.04 12.93 -1.11
CA LEU A 193 -13.84 11.49 -0.98
C LEU A 193 -14.72 10.94 0.13
N ALA A 194 -15.27 9.74 -0.02
CA ALA A 194 -15.97 9.10 1.08
C ALA A 194 -15.00 8.66 2.19
N THR A 195 -15.42 8.71 3.45
CA THR A 195 -14.67 8.14 4.59
C THR A 195 -14.26 6.69 4.32
N GLY A 196 -12.96 6.40 4.39
CA GLY A 196 -12.43 5.09 4.06
C GLY A 196 -10.92 5.09 3.82
N TYR A 197 -10.40 3.94 3.41
CA TYR A 197 -9.00 3.82 3.03
C TYR A 197 -8.80 4.17 1.55
N TYR A 198 -7.74 4.92 1.28
CA TYR A 198 -7.25 5.22 -0.06
C TYR A 198 -5.78 4.85 -0.13
N LEU A 199 -5.26 4.75 -1.35
CA LEU A 199 -3.84 4.55 -1.60
C LEU A 199 -3.33 5.74 -2.39
N TYR A 200 -2.15 6.23 -2.05
CA TYR A 200 -1.46 7.22 -2.86
C TYR A 200 -0.15 6.63 -3.34
N GLN A 201 0.11 6.81 -4.63
CA GLN A 201 1.22 6.20 -5.33
C GLN A 201 2.10 7.29 -5.95
N LEU A 202 3.39 7.23 -5.65
CA LEU A 202 4.38 8.08 -6.30
C LEU A 202 4.82 7.42 -7.61
N THR A 203 4.75 8.19 -8.69
CA THR A 203 5.19 7.80 -10.02
C THR A 203 6.28 8.77 -10.47
N VAL A 204 7.44 8.25 -10.87
CA VAL A 204 8.59 9.01 -11.35
C VAL A 204 8.98 8.46 -12.72
N ASP A 205 9.07 9.31 -13.72
CA ASP A 205 9.37 8.98 -15.12
C ASP A 205 8.50 7.81 -15.65
N GLY A 206 7.19 7.86 -15.32
CA GLY A 206 6.21 6.85 -15.68
C GLY A 206 6.29 5.53 -14.87
N LYS A 207 7.25 5.39 -13.95
CA LYS A 207 7.43 4.20 -13.11
C LYS A 207 6.88 4.40 -11.71
N LYS A 208 6.14 3.41 -11.22
CA LYS A 208 5.60 3.39 -9.86
C LYS A 208 6.72 3.05 -8.88
N VAL A 209 7.10 4.00 -8.02
CA VAL A 209 8.25 3.82 -7.12
C VAL A 209 7.84 3.53 -5.67
N ALA A 210 6.71 4.06 -5.22
CA ALA A 210 6.22 3.84 -3.86
C ALA A 210 4.69 3.92 -3.80
N THR A 211 4.10 3.22 -2.82
CA THR A 211 2.66 3.25 -2.55
C THR A 211 2.43 3.19 -1.05
N LYS A 212 1.58 4.07 -0.54
CA LYS A 212 1.20 4.14 0.88
C LYS A 212 -0.31 4.25 1.01
N ARG A 213 -0.80 3.97 2.22
CA ARG A 213 -2.22 4.06 2.57
C ARG A 213 -2.52 5.39 3.25
N LEU A 214 -3.67 5.96 2.94
CA LEU A 214 -4.25 7.13 3.58
C LEU A 214 -5.61 6.74 4.15
N LEU A 215 -5.89 7.10 5.40
CA LEU A 215 -7.23 6.99 5.97
C LEU A 215 -7.90 8.35 5.84
N VAL A 216 -9.06 8.40 5.19
CA VAL A 216 -9.91 9.59 5.12
C VAL A 216 -11.05 9.41 6.10
N ARG A 217 -11.31 10.41 6.94
CA ARG A 217 -12.38 10.45 7.93
C ARG A 217 -12.87 11.88 8.14
N HIS A 218 -14.12 12.12 7.78
CA HIS A 218 -14.84 13.35 8.14
C HIS A 218 -15.35 13.30 9.57
N GLN A 219 -15.23 14.40 10.31
CA GLN A 219 -15.72 14.54 11.69
C GLN A 219 -16.95 15.44 11.75
#